data_AF-A0A7Y3L5B1-F1
#
_entry.id   AF-A0A7Y3L5B1-F1
#
_cell.length_a   1.000
_cell.length_b   1.000
_cell.length_c   1.000
_cell.angle_alpha   90.00
_cell.angle_beta   90.00
_cell.angle_gamma   90.00
#
_symmetry.space_group_name_H-M   'P 1'
#
loop_
_entity.id
_entity.type
_entity.pdbx_description
1 polymer ?
#
loop_
_entity_poly.entity_id
_entity_poly.type
_entity_poly.pdbx_seq_one_letter_code
_entity_poly.pdbx_strand_id
1 'polypeptide(L)'
;MPLWCTMVFLCLEWCWALMGLASLLLAAFCALRPAEIERLDVRLKRLELGPWPDAIFGLILPGLLALYKAAQFSAFHSMPDTANMLNVAWNTAHGDWMFASSMGGRSYLSVHFAFIIALLSPLLRLWASPLALIMPQGAAVGLSGWAMYRGARSLRPGLPAWLAAALLISSPLFHGTAITFLDSVPFAPVLFLGACAFHERGRNIAAGACLAALLLTREQAPMTLFGVAAAFIAAGRNSRARA
;
A
#
# COMPACT_ATOMS: atom_id res chain seq x y z
N MET A 1 8.60 -3.63 -26.89
CA MET A 1 7.81 -3.92 -25.68
C MET A 1 6.74 -4.95 -26.01
N PRO A 2 6.53 -6.00 -25.19
CA PRO A 2 5.47 -6.98 -25.43
C PRO A 2 4.07 -6.32 -25.46
N LEU A 3 3.18 -6.79 -26.34
CA LEU A 3 1.82 -6.23 -26.50
C LEU A 3 1.04 -6.22 -25.18
N TRP A 4 1.17 -7.29 -24.39
CA TRP A 4 0.46 -7.41 -23.11
C TRP A 4 0.91 -6.36 -22.09
N CYS A 5 2.19 -5.95 -22.08
CA CYS A 5 2.67 -4.87 -21.21
C CYS A 5 1.97 -3.55 -21.58
N THR A 6 1.87 -3.25 -22.88
CA THR A 6 1.18 -2.05 -23.38
C THR A 6 -0.28 -2.04 -22.95
N MET A 7 -0.96 -3.19 -23.07
CA MET A 7 -2.35 -3.31 -22.63
C MET A 7 -2.49 -3.07 -21.12
N VAL A 8 -1.62 -3.66 -20.30
CA VAL A 8 -1.65 -3.46 -18.85
C VAL A 8 -1.43 -1.99 -18.48
N PHE A 9 -0.45 -1.32 -19.08
CA PHE A 9 -0.17 0.09 -18.83
C PHE A 9 -1.34 0.98 -19.23
N LEU A 10 -1.84 0.86 -20.46
CA LEU A 10 -2.96 1.66 -20.94
C LEU A 10 -4.21 1.44 -20.08
N CYS A 11 -4.57 0.19 -19.79
CA CYS A 11 -5.73 -0.10 -18.97
C CYS A 11 -5.63 0.54 -17.59
N LEU A 12 -4.49 0.43 -16.91
CA LEU A 12 -4.32 0.99 -15.56
C LEU A 12 -4.27 2.52 -15.56
N GLU A 13 -3.58 3.13 -16.52
CA GLU A 13 -3.54 4.59 -16.65
C GLU A 13 -4.94 5.18 -16.87
N TRP A 14 -5.73 4.59 -17.77
CA TRP A 14 -7.12 5.02 -18.00
C TRP A 14 -8.02 4.75 -16.79
N CYS A 15 -7.91 3.58 -16.15
CA CYS A 15 -8.65 3.30 -14.92
C CYS A 15 -8.31 4.31 -13.81
N TRP A 16 -7.04 4.64 -13.62
CA TRP A 16 -6.60 5.64 -12.65
C TRP A 16 -7.09 7.05 -12.97
N ALA A 17 -6.99 7.48 -14.23
CA ALA A 17 -7.45 8.80 -14.64
C ALA A 17 -8.96 8.96 -14.41
N LEU A 18 -9.75 7.99 -14.85
CA LEU A 18 -11.21 8.00 -14.71
C LEU A 18 -11.64 7.92 -13.24
N MET A 19 -11.03 7.02 -12.48
CA MET A 19 -11.33 6.85 -11.06
C MET A 19 -10.90 8.06 -10.24
N GLY A 20 -9.77 8.68 -10.58
CA GLY A 20 -9.31 9.91 -9.93
C GLY A 20 -10.24 11.08 -10.17
N LEU A 21 -10.63 11.30 -11.43
CA LEU A 21 -11.60 12.33 -11.75
C LEU A 21 -12.93 12.08 -11.04
N ALA A 22 -13.46 10.85 -11.10
CA ALA A 22 -14.71 10.48 -10.45
C ALA A 22 -14.65 10.67 -8.92
N SER A 23 -13.55 10.27 -8.28
CA SER A 23 -13.37 10.39 -6.83
C SER A 23 -13.29 11.84 -6.39
N LEU A 24 -12.57 12.69 -7.15
CA LEU A 24 -12.47 14.12 -6.87
C LEU A 24 -13.82 14.83 -7.06
N LEU A 25 -14.53 14.54 -8.15
CA LEU A 25 -15.86 15.10 -8.40
C LEU A 25 -16.84 14.67 -7.31
N LEU A 26 -16.81 13.41 -6.90
CA LEU A 26 -17.68 12.91 -5.85
C LEU A 26 -17.30 13.48 -4.48
N ALA A 27 -16.02 13.66 -4.17
CA ALA A 27 -15.58 14.32 -2.94
C ALA A 27 -16.00 15.80 -2.91
N ALA A 28 -15.85 16.52 -4.02
CA ALA A 28 -16.34 17.88 -4.17
C ALA A 28 -17.87 17.93 -3.99
N PHE A 29 -18.61 17.00 -4.59
CA PHE A 29 -20.05 16.88 -4.40
C PHE A 29 -20.41 16.58 -2.94
N CYS A 30 -19.63 15.74 -2.23
CA CYS A 30 -19.83 15.48 -0.80
C CYS A 30 -19.65 16.74 0.04
N ALA A 31 -18.63 17.54 -0.26
CA ALA A 31 -18.38 18.80 0.44
C ALA A 31 -19.49 19.83 0.19
N LEU A 32 -20.00 19.90 -1.04
CA LEU A 32 -21.00 20.89 -1.44
C LEU A 32 -22.44 20.48 -1.10
N ARG A 33 -22.76 19.18 -1.08
CA ARG A 33 -24.12 18.65 -0.91
C ARG A 33 -24.18 17.42 0.02
N PRO A 34 -23.85 17.57 1.31
CA PRO A 34 -23.79 16.45 2.25
C PRO A 34 -25.14 15.70 2.38
N ALA A 35 -26.27 16.42 2.33
CA ALA A 35 -27.60 15.80 2.43
C ALA A 35 -27.95 14.89 1.23
N GLU A 36 -27.48 15.22 0.02
CA GLU A 36 -27.68 14.37 -1.16
C GLU A 36 -26.85 13.07 -1.05
N ILE A 37 -25.66 13.16 -0.47
CA ILE A 37 -24.80 11.99 -0.22
C ILE A 37 -25.42 11.04 0.79
N GLU A 38 -26.04 11.55 1.84
CA GLU A 38 -26.75 10.67 2.80
C GLU A 38 -27.91 9.92 2.12
N ARG A 39 -28.66 10.59 1.25
CA ARG A 39 -29.70 9.93 0.44
C ARG A 39 -29.10 8.89 -0.50
N LEU A 40 -27.98 9.19 -1.15
CA LEU A 40 -27.29 8.26 -2.04
C LEU A 40 -26.75 7.05 -1.28
N ASP A 41 -26.16 7.25 -0.10
CA ASP A 41 -25.66 6.19 0.76
C ASP A 41 -26.79 5.26 1.21
N VAL A 42 -27.96 5.79 1.57
CA VAL A 42 -29.16 4.99 1.87
C VAL A 42 -29.59 4.17 0.66
N ARG A 43 -29.58 4.75 -0.54
CA ARG A 43 -29.91 4.01 -1.79
C ARG A 43 -28.88 2.92 -2.10
N LEU A 44 -27.59 3.22 -2.00
CA LEU A 44 -26.51 2.26 -2.23
C LEU A 44 -26.50 1.12 -1.22
N LYS A 45 -26.84 1.40 0.05
CA LYS A 45 -27.03 0.37 1.08
C LYS A 45 -28.15 -0.60 0.72
N ARG A 46 -29.24 -0.12 0.10
CA ARG A 46 -30.33 -0.97 -0.38
C ARG A 46 -29.93 -1.85 -1.57
N LEU A 47 -28.93 -1.44 -2.34
CA LEU A 47 -28.43 -2.25 -3.46
C LEU A 47 -27.58 -3.44 -3.01
N GLU A 48 -27.34 -3.62 -1.70
CA GLU A 48 -26.52 -4.68 -1.13
C GLU A 48 -25.30 -4.98 -2.00
N LEU A 49 -24.31 -4.07 -1.98
CA LEU A 49 -23.07 -4.25 -2.74
C LEU A 49 -22.29 -5.54 -2.38
N GLY A 50 -22.80 -6.35 -1.46
CA GLY A 50 -22.36 -7.71 -1.22
C GLY A 50 -20.87 -7.79 -0.90
N PRO A 51 -20.17 -8.84 -1.40
CA PRO A 51 -18.73 -9.00 -1.19
C PRO A 51 -17.89 -8.18 -2.17
N TRP A 52 -18.50 -7.44 -3.10
CA TRP A 52 -17.78 -6.74 -4.17
C TRP A 52 -16.73 -5.73 -3.68
N PRO A 53 -16.96 -4.89 -2.66
CA PRO A 53 -15.92 -3.99 -2.16
C PRO A 53 -14.67 -4.75 -1.68
N ASP A 54 -14.87 -5.82 -0.92
CA ASP A 54 -13.78 -6.65 -0.40
C ASP A 54 -13.07 -7.39 -1.55
N ALA A 55 -13.79 -7.85 -2.58
CA ALA A 55 -13.19 -8.45 -3.77
C ALA A 55 -12.39 -7.43 -4.61
N ILE A 56 -12.94 -6.23 -4.82
CA ILE A 56 -12.31 -5.17 -5.62
C ILE A 56 -11.02 -4.71 -4.95
N PHE A 57 -11.10 -4.30 -3.69
CA PHE A 57 -9.92 -3.75 -3.01
C PHE A 57 -8.98 -4.83 -2.49
N GLY A 58 -9.51 -5.99 -2.06
CA GLY A 58 -8.74 -7.04 -1.40
C GLY A 58 -8.12 -8.07 -2.35
N LEU A 59 -8.62 -8.18 -3.59
CA LEU A 59 -8.14 -9.18 -4.55
C LEU A 59 -7.83 -8.58 -5.93
N ILE A 60 -8.81 -7.92 -6.55
CA ILE A 60 -8.68 -7.43 -7.93
C ILE A 60 -7.60 -6.35 -8.02
N LEU A 61 -7.66 -5.30 -7.19
CA LEU A 61 -6.69 -4.22 -7.21
C LEU A 61 -5.25 -4.69 -6.87
N PRO A 62 -5.01 -5.48 -5.80
CA PRO A 62 -3.70 -6.09 -5.55
C PRO A 62 -3.19 -6.93 -6.72
N GLY A 63 -4.06 -7.75 -7.33
CA GLY A 63 -3.72 -8.56 -8.49
C GLY A 63 -3.33 -7.70 -9.69
N LEU A 64 -4.09 -6.66 -9.99
CA LEU A 64 -3.79 -5.71 -11.07
C LEU A 64 -2.45 -4.99 -10.84
N LEU A 65 -2.15 -4.56 -9.62
CA LEU A 65 -0.87 -3.90 -9.34
C LEU A 65 0.32 -4.88 -9.32
N ALA A 66 0.11 -6.13 -8.92
CA ALA A 66 1.11 -7.17 -9.08
C ALA A 66 1.41 -7.43 -10.58
N LEU A 67 0.37 -7.48 -11.42
CA LEU A 67 0.52 -7.61 -12.87
C LEU A 67 1.18 -6.40 -13.51
N TYR A 68 0.83 -5.18 -13.07
CA TYR A 68 1.51 -3.94 -13.48
C TYR A 68 3.00 -4.01 -13.21
N LYS A 69 3.37 -4.48 -12.02
CA LYS A 69 4.78 -4.66 -11.63
C LYS A 69 5.50 -5.70 -12.48
N ALA A 70 4.84 -6.81 -12.81
CA ALA A 70 5.40 -7.79 -13.74
C ALA A 70 5.56 -7.20 -15.16
N ALA A 71 4.61 -6.40 -15.64
CA ALA A 71 4.69 -5.69 -16.92
C ALA A 71 5.84 -4.68 -16.93
N GLN A 72 6.00 -3.91 -15.85
CA GLN A 72 7.09 -2.95 -15.66
C GLN A 72 8.46 -3.62 -15.75
N PHE A 73 8.62 -4.76 -15.07
CA PHE A 73 9.84 -5.55 -15.16
C PHE A 73 10.09 -6.09 -16.58
N SER A 74 9.07 -6.68 -17.20
CA SER A 74 9.18 -7.30 -18.54
C SER A 74 9.39 -6.28 -19.67
N ALA A 75 8.97 -5.03 -19.46
CA ALA A 75 9.22 -3.91 -20.36
C ALA A 75 10.56 -3.22 -20.12
N PHE A 76 11.37 -3.68 -19.16
CA PHE A 76 12.62 -3.04 -18.73
C PHE A 76 12.42 -1.60 -18.22
N HIS A 77 11.25 -1.30 -17.66
CA HIS A 77 10.91 0.00 -17.04
C HIS A 77 11.28 0.04 -15.54
N SER A 78 12.23 -0.79 -15.11
CA SER A 78 12.70 -0.84 -13.72
C SER A 78 13.92 0.07 -13.56
N MET A 79 13.97 0.88 -12.49
CA MET A 79 15.12 1.74 -12.22
C MET A 79 16.33 0.94 -11.69
N PRO A 80 17.57 1.47 -11.79
CA PRO A 80 18.79 0.78 -11.35
C PRO A 80 18.75 0.24 -9.92
N ASP A 81 18.06 0.94 -9.01
CA ASP A 81 17.92 0.51 -7.61
C ASP A 81 17.21 -0.84 -7.46
N THR A 82 16.36 -1.22 -8.44
CA THR A 82 15.77 -2.56 -8.51
C THR A 82 16.85 -3.63 -8.55
N ALA A 83 17.90 -3.45 -9.35
CA ALA A 83 18.98 -4.42 -9.49
C ALA A 83 19.77 -4.57 -8.17
N ASN A 84 20.02 -3.45 -7.48
CA ASN A 84 20.65 -3.49 -6.16
C ASN A 84 19.78 -4.24 -5.16
N MET A 85 18.46 -3.99 -5.12
CA MET A 85 17.58 -4.65 -4.15
C MET A 85 17.44 -6.15 -4.44
N LEU A 86 17.39 -6.53 -5.72
CA LEU A 86 17.42 -7.92 -6.12
C LEU A 86 18.74 -8.60 -5.74
N ASN A 87 19.87 -7.94 -5.91
CA ASN A 87 21.18 -8.47 -5.53
C ASN A 87 21.28 -8.68 -4.01
N VAL A 88 20.87 -7.69 -3.22
CA VAL A 88 20.78 -7.79 -1.75
C VAL A 88 19.88 -8.95 -1.33
N ALA A 89 18.68 -9.04 -1.91
CA ALA A 89 17.73 -10.09 -1.56
C ALA A 89 18.25 -11.48 -1.97
N TRP A 90 18.85 -11.61 -3.16
CA TRP A 90 19.44 -12.86 -3.63
C TRP A 90 20.54 -13.35 -2.71
N ASN A 91 21.50 -12.48 -2.38
CA ASN A 91 22.61 -12.81 -1.49
C ASN A 91 22.10 -13.18 -0.08
N THR A 92 21.15 -12.40 0.45
CA THR A 92 20.50 -12.69 1.73
C THR A 92 19.83 -14.05 1.72
N ALA A 93 19.14 -14.39 0.64
CA ALA A 93 18.54 -15.70 0.44
C ALA A 93 19.58 -16.81 0.37
N HIS A 94 20.84 -16.56 0.02
CA HIS A 94 21.89 -17.59 -0.14
C HIS A 94 22.96 -17.57 0.96
N GLY A 95 22.74 -16.83 2.04
CA GLY A 95 23.60 -16.84 3.24
C GLY A 95 24.45 -15.59 3.43
N ASP A 96 24.55 -14.74 2.41
CA ASP A 96 25.28 -13.47 2.46
C ASP A 96 24.34 -12.35 2.94
N TRP A 97 24.08 -12.35 4.25
CA TRP A 97 23.05 -11.54 4.90
C TRP A 97 23.20 -10.03 4.63
N MET A 98 22.26 -9.48 3.85
CA MET A 98 22.20 -8.06 3.50
C MET A 98 23.46 -7.51 2.81
N PHE A 99 24.27 -8.36 2.17
CA PHE A 99 25.41 -7.93 1.36
C PHE A 99 25.05 -7.82 -0.11
N ALA A 100 25.65 -6.86 -0.82
CA ALA A 100 25.48 -6.69 -2.26
C ALA A 100 26.83 -6.73 -2.97
N SER A 101 26.98 -7.67 -3.91
CA SER A 101 28.12 -7.70 -4.82
C SER A 101 28.10 -6.51 -5.79
N SER A 102 26.90 -6.01 -6.15
CA SER A 102 26.75 -4.79 -6.95
C SER A 102 27.25 -3.52 -6.24
N MET A 103 27.42 -3.57 -4.92
CA MET A 103 27.95 -2.49 -4.09
C MET A 103 29.38 -2.73 -3.64
N GLY A 104 30.14 -3.56 -4.38
CA GLY A 104 31.52 -3.89 -4.05
C GLY A 104 31.65 -4.78 -2.81
N GLY A 105 30.67 -5.66 -2.58
CA GLY A 105 30.67 -6.58 -1.43
C GLY A 105 30.40 -5.88 -0.08
N ARG A 106 29.72 -4.73 -0.10
CA ARG A 106 29.36 -3.99 1.12
C ARG A 106 27.98 -4.43 1.62
N SER A 107 27.78 -4.27 2.92
CA SER A 107 26.45 -4.46 3.51
C SER A 107 25.53 -3.31 3.08
N TYR A 108 24.33 -3.64 2.61
CA TYR A 108 23.30 -2.65 2.29
C TYR A 108 22.85 -1.86 3.53
N LEU A 109 22.98 -2.47 4.73
CA LEU A 109 22.69 -1.81 5.99
C LEU A 109 23.63 -0.62 6.30
N SER A 110 24.77 -0.51 5.62
CA SER A 110 25.62 0.69 5.74
C SER A 110 25.03 1.90 5.00
N VAL A 111 23.97 1.71 4.21
CA VAL A 111 23.34 2.77 3.39
C VAL A 111 21.88 2.96 3.79
N HIS A 112 21.10 1.87 3.92
CA HIS A 112 19.67 1.95 4.23
C HIS A 112 19.21 0.84 5.18
N PHE A 113 18.19 1.15 5.98
CA PHE A 113 17.53 0.17 6.83
C PHE A 113 16.34 -0.44 6.07
N ALA A 114 16.47 -1.67 5.58
CA ALA A 114 15.47 -2.30 4.70
C ALA A 114 15.24 -3.79 5.02
N PHE A 115 15.05 -4.11 6.30
CA PHE A 115 14.88 -5.51 6.75
C PHE A 115 13.65 -6.21 6.17
N ILE A 116 12.64 -5.48 5.69
CA ILE A 116 11.49 -6.08 4.99
C ILE A 116 11.93 -6.84 3.74
N ILE A 117 12.99 -6.40 3.05
CA ILE A 117 13.55 -7.10 1.90
C ILE A 117 14.21 -8.41 2.33
N ALA A 118 14.91 -8.40 3.47
CA ALA A 118 15.48 -9.61 4.06
C ALA A 118 14.40 -10.64 4.40
N LEU A 119 13.26 -10.19 4.94
CA LEU A 119 12.11 -11.05 5.26
C LEU A 119 11.47 -11.68 4.01
N LEU A 120 11.45 -10.95 2.89
CA LEU A 120 10.92 -11.44 1.62
C LEU A 120 11.93 -12.27 0.82
N SER A 121 13.23 -12.15 1.10
CA SER A 121 14.29 -12.86 0.38
C SER A 121 14.12 -14.39 0.27
N PRO A 122 13.55 -15.13 1.25
CA PRO A 122 13.32 -16.56 1.10
C PRO A 122 12.41 -16.93 -0.07
N LEU A 123 11.57 -16.01 -0.56
CA LEU A 123 10.77 -16.23 -1.76
C LEU A 123 11.63 -16.52 -3.00
N LEU A 124 12.86 -16.01 -3.06
CA LEU A 124 13.79 -16.30 -4.15
C LEU A 124 14.31 -17.74 -4.14
N ARG A 125 14.24 -18.45 -3.00
CA ARG A 125 14.53 -19.89 -2.96
C ARG A 125 13.39 -20.72 -3.53
N LEU A 126 12.15 -20.25 -3.37
CA LEU A 126 10.95 -20.93 -3.90
C LEU A 126 10.74 -20.62 -5.37
N TRP A 127 11.05 -19.39 -5.78
CA TRP A 127 10.93 -18.91 -7.15
C TRP A 127 12.11 -18.00 -7.47
N ALA A 128 13.13 -18.57 -8.11
CA ALA A 128 14.37 -17.89 -8.49
C ALA A 128 14.18 -16.89 -9.65
N SER A 129 13.33 -15.88 -9.41
CA SER A 129 12.95 -14.84 -10.37
C SER A 129 12.75 -13.52 -9.64
N PRO A 130 13.13 -12.36 -10.21
CA PRO A 130 12.81 -11.04 -9.67
C PRO A 130 11.31 -10.82 -9.39
N LEU A 131 10.45 -11.48 -10.17
CA LEU A 131 9.00 -11.41 -9.99
C LEU A 131 8.54 -11.90 -8.61
N ALA A 132 9.31 -12.78 -7.96
CA ALA A 132 9.01 -13.27 -6.62
C ALA A 132 9.02 -12.17 -5.55
N LEU A 133 9.66 -11.02 -5.81
CA LEU A 133 9.68 -9.87 -4.91
C LEU A 133 8.87 -8.69 -5.47
N ILE A 134 8.95 -8.49 -6.78
CA ILE A 134 8.29 -7.37 -7.48
C ILE A 134 6.76 -7.50 -7.45
N MET A 135 6.21 -8.71 -7.64
CA MET A 135 4.75 -8.92 -7.60
C MET A 135 4.16 -8.73 -6.19
N PRO A 136 4.75 -9.29 -5.11
CA PRO A 136 4.31 -9.00 -3.75
C PRO A 136 4.35 -7.51 -3.40
N GLN A 137 5.33 -6.74 -3.86
CA GLN A 137 5.34 -5.30 -3.68
C GLN A 137 4.12 -4.63 -4.33
N GLY A 138 3.81 -4.98 -5.59
CA GLY A 138 2.61 -4.48 -6.27
C GLY A 138 1.32 -4.84 -5.53
N ALA A 139 1.21 -6.09 -5.09
CA ALA A 139 0.06 -6.55 -4.30
C ALA A 139 -0.05 -5.80 -2.96
N ALA A 140 1.06 -5.57 -2.26
CA ALA A 140 1.09 -4.82 -1.01
C ALA A 140 0.61 -3.38 -1.20
N VAL A 141 1.06 -2.70 -2.26
CA VAL A 141 0.54 -1.37 -2.58
C VAL A 141 -0.98 -1.41 -2.81
N GLY A 142 -1.47 -2.38 -3.59
CA GLY A 142 -2.91 -2.52 -3.85
C GLY A 142 -3.73 -2.81 -2.59
N LEU A 143 -3.20 -3.63 -1.68
CA LEU A 143 -3.82 -3.93 -0.40
C LEU A 143 -3.96 -2.72 0.52
N SER A 144 -3.23 -1.63 0.28
CA SER A 144 -3.43 -0.36 0.98
C SER A 144 -4.85 0.19 0.75
N GLY A 145 -5.41 0.01 -0.45
CA GLY A 145 -6.80 0.36 -0.76
C GLY A 145 -7.79 -0.44 0.08
N TRP A 146 -7.54 -1.75 0.26
CA TRP A 146 -8.37 -2.60 1.11
C TRP A 146 -8.25 -2.24 2.59
N ALA A 147 -7.03 -2.02 3.08
CA ALA A 147 -6.78 -1.59 4.46
C ALA A 147 -7.51 -0.28 4.76
N MET A 148 -7.44 0.70 3.85
CA MET A 148 -8.21 1.96 3.94
C MET A 148 -9.72 1.71 3.93
N TYR A 149 -10.24 0.94 2.97
CA TYR A 149 -11.67 0.61 2.91
C TYR A 149 -12.16 -0.03 4.22
N ARG A 150 -11.41 -1.02 4.72
CA ARG A 150 -11.73 -1.73 5.96
C ARG A 150 -11.67 -0.78 7.15
N GLY A 151 -10.65 0.05 7.29
CA GLY A 151 -10.53 1.02 8.38
C GLY A 151 -11.64 2.07 8.34
N ALA A 152 -11.91 2.64 7.18
CA ALA A 152 -12.98 3.61 7.01
C ALA A 152 -14.36 2.98 7.27
N ARG A 153 -14.59 1.73 6.86
CA ARG A 153 -15.85 1.01 7.11
C ARG A 153 -16.13 0.75 8.58
N SER A 154 -15.11 0.54 9.43
CA SER A 154 -15.33 0.40 10.88
C SER A 154 -15.77 1.71 11.52
N LEU A 155 -15.39 2.86 10.96
CA LEU A 155 -15.82 4.18 11.43
C LEU A 155 -17.19 4.57 10.86
N ARG A 156 -17.36 4.46 9.54
CA ARG A 156 -18.60 4.80 8.84
C ARG A 156 -18.82 3.87 7.64
N PRO A 157 -19.74 2.89 7.74
CA PRO A 157 -20.01 1.99 6.63
C PRO A 157 -20.78 2.68 5.50
N GLY A 158 -20.62 2.15 4.28
CA GLY A 158 -21.31 2.63 3.09
C GLY A 158 -20.40 3.43 2.15
N LEU A 159 -20.98 4.42 1.47
CA LEU A 159 -20.29 5.26 0.49
C LEU A 159 -19.04 5.98 1.04
N PRO A 160 -19.01 6.48 2.30
CA PRO A 160 -17.81 7.12 2.84
C PRO A 160 -16.58 6.21 2.87
N ALA A 161 -16.75 4.92 3.19
CA ALA A 161 -15.64 3.97 3.20
C ALA A 161 -15.10 3.68 1.80
N TRP A 162 -16.00 3.57 0.82
CA TRP A 162 -15.64 3.46 -0.60
C TRP A 162 -14.86 4.69 -1.07
N LEU A 163 -15.37 5.88 -0.75
CA LEU A 163 -14.75 7.15 -1.10
C LEU A 163 -13.36 7.30 -0.50
N ALA A 164 -13.17 6.93 0.76
CA ALA A 164 -11.86 6.98 1.40
C ALA A 164 -10.83 6.10 0.67
N ALA A 165 -11.21 4.88 0.30
CA ALA A 165 -10.35 3.99 -0.47
C ALA A 165 -10.10 4.51 -1.89
N ALA A 166 -11.15 4.98 -2.58
CA ALA A 166 -11.07 5.52 -3.94
C ALA A 166 -10.18 6.77 -4.00
N LEU A 167 -10.33 7.71 -3.06
CA LEU A 167 -9.48 8.90 -2.96
C LEU A 167 -8.02 8.55 -2.67
N LEU A 168 -7.75 7.56 -1.81
CA LEU A 168 -6.39 7.09 -1.58
C LEU A 168 -5.76 6.58 -2.87
N ILE A 169 -6.43 5.66 -3.58
CA ILE A 169 -5.86 5.02 -4.77
C ILE A 169 -5.78 5.95 -5.96
N SER A 170 -6.56 7.03 -5.96
CA SER A 170 -6.48 8.11 -6.94
C SER A 170 -5.44 9.19 -6.61
N SER A 171 -4.83 9.12 -5.42
CA SER A 171 -3.84 10.12 -5.02
C SER A 171 -2.55 9.98 -5.85
N PRO A 172 -1.90 11.09 -6.22
CA PRO A 172 -0.60 11.03 -6.89
C PRO A 172 0.47 10.28 -6.08
N LEU A 173 0.38 10.31 -4.75
CA LEU A 173 1.29 9.57 -3.87
C LEU A 173 1.12 8.06 -4.00
N PHE A 174 -0.13 7.58 -4.09
CA PHE A 174 -0.41 6.17 -4.33
C PHE A 174 0.14 5.74 -5.69
N HIS A 175 -0.10 6.52 -6.74
CA HIS A 175 0.44 6.25 -8.07
C HIS A 175 1.97 6.22 -8.06
N GLY A 176 2.62 7.22 -7.46
CA GLY A 176 4.08 7.27 -7.31
C GLY A 176 4.63 6.03 -6.62
N THR A 177 3.94 5.57 -5.56
CA THR A 177 4.29 4.33 -4.85
C THR A 177 4.05 3.09 -5.72
N ALA A 178 2.97 3.06 -6.51
CA ALA A 178 2.64 1.96 -7.41
C ALA A 178 3.62 1.84 -8.58
N ILE A 179 4.22 2.94 -9.06
CA ILE A 179 5.18 2.93 -10.19
C ILE A 179 6.65 2.88 -9.77
N THR A 180 6.96 3.07 -8.48
CA THR A 180 8.34 3.08 -7.98
C THR A 180 9.08 1.76 -8.20
N PHE A 181 10.40 1.77 -8.14
CA PHE A 181 11.23 0.57 -8.27
C PHE A 181 11.01 -0.42 -7.11
N LEU A 182 11.66 -1.60 -7.17
CA LEU A 182 11.68 -2.52 -6.04
C LEU A 182 12.38 -1.82 -4.85
N ASP A 183 11.64 -1.57 -3.78
CA ASP A 183 12.14 -0.97 -2.55
C ASP A 183 11.29 -1.48 -1.38
N SER A 184 11.76 -1.18 -0.18
CA SER A 184 11.14 -1.41 1.10
C SER A 184 9.99 -0.43 1.44
N VAL A 185 10.07 0.82 0.97
CA VAL A 185 9.06 1.88 1.23
C VAL A 185 7.63 1.50 0.82
N PRO A 186 7.37 0.86 -0.34
CA PRO A 186 6.01 0.61 -0.82
C PRO A 186 5.17 -0.32 0.05
N PHE A 187 5.79 -1.04 0.99
CA PHE A 187 5.07 -1.83 2.00
C PHE A 187 4.52 -0.97 3.14
N ALA A 188 5.05 0.24 3.35
CA ALA A 188 4.68 1.09 4.47
C ALA A 188 3.19 1.49 4.49
N PRO A 189 2.54 1.88 3.38
CA PRO A 189 1.14 2.31 3.40
C PRO A 189 0.18 1.20 3.86
N VAL A 190 0.33 -0.03 3.35
CA VAL A 190 -0.54 -1.15 3.76
C VAL A 190 -0.31 -1.54 5.21
N LEU A 191 0.94 -1.50 5.70
CA LEU A 191 1.25 -1.81 7.09
C LEU A 191 0.70 -0.74 8.03
N PHE A 192 0.86 0.54 7.70
CA PHE A 192 0.32 1.64 8.48
C PHE A 192 -1.22 1.63 8.51
N LEU A 193 -1.86 1.58 7.34
CA LEU A 193 -3.32 1.55 7.24
C LEU A 193 -3.91 0.27 7.83
N GLY A 194 -3.21 -0.86 7.67
CA GLY A 194 -3.57 -2.14 8.29
C GLY A 194 -3.52 -2.05 9.81
N ALA A 195 -2.48 -1.42 10.37
CA ALA A 195 -2.39 -1.19 11.81
C ALA A 195 -3.57 -0.37 12.34
N CYS A 196 -3.89 0.75 11.68
CA CYS A 196 -5.08 1.55 12.02
C CYS A 196 -6.36 0.71 11.94
N ALA A 197 -6.57 -0.01 10.83
CA ALA A 197 -7.76 -0.81 10.62
C ALA A 197 -7.90 -1.97 11.63
N PHE A 198 -6.80 -2.56 12.12
CA PHE A 198 -6.84 -3.57 13.17
C PHE A 198 -7.08 -2.96 14.55
N HIS A 199 -6.47 -1.80 14.83
CA HIS A 199 -6.64 -1.10 16.10
C HIS A 199 -8.09 -0.66 16.31
N GLU A 200 -8.74 -0.07 15.30
CA GLU A 200 -10.16 0.33 15.33
C GLU A 200 -11.12 -0.83 15.60
N ARG A 201 -10.67 -2.09 15.43
CA ARG A 201 -11.43 -3.31 15.72
C ARG A 201 -11.06 -3.96 17.06
N GLY A 202 -10.25 -3.29 17.88
CA GLY A 202 -9.70 -3.84 19.13
C GLY A 202 -8.66 -4.95 18.94
N ARG A 203 -8.17 -5.19 17.71
CA ARG A 203 -7.17 -6.23 17.40
C ARG A 203 -5.75 -5.70 17.61
N ASN A 204 -5.43 -5.30 18.83
CA ASN A 204 -4.19 -4.59 19.16
C ASN A 204 -2.92 -5.41 18.87
N ILE A 205 -2.95 -6.73 19.01
CA ILE A 205 -1.79 -7.58 18.66
C ILE A 205 -1.51 -7.53 17.16
N ALA A 206 -2.55 -7.64 16.32
CA ALA A 206 -2.41 -7.54 14.87
C ALA A 206 -1.96 -6.13 14.44
N ALA A 207 -2.49 -5.09 15.10
CA ALA A 207 -2.04 -3.73 14.88
C ALA A 207 -0.55 -3.55 15.24
N GLY A 208 -0.14 -4.04 16.42
CA GLY A 208 1.25 -4.03 16.86
C GLY A 208 2.19 -4.78 15.91
N ALA A 209 1.76 -5.93 15.38
CA ALA A 209 2.51 -6.67 14.36
C ALA A 209 2.69 -5.87 13.07
N CYS A 210 1.64 -5.18 12.60
CA CYS A 210 1.74 -4.29 11.45
C CYS A 210 2.70 -3.10 11.72
N LEU A 211 2.66 -2.49 12.90
CA LEU A 211 3.58 -1.41 13.27
C LEU A 211 5.03 -1.90 13.40
N ALA A 212 5.23 -3.08 13.98
CA ALA A 212 6.56 -3.71 14.05
C ALA A 212 7.10 -4.00 12.66
N ALA A 213 6.27 -4.54 11.75
CA ALA A 213 6.65 -4.75 10.35
C ALA A 213 6.90 -3.42 9.61
N LEU A 214 6.14 -2.36 9.93
CA LEU A 214 6.37 -1.02 9.37
C LEU A 214 7.75 -0.49 9.75
N LEU A 215 8.23 -0.75 10.98
CA LEU A 215 9.58 -0.38 11.39
C LEU A 215 10.67 -1.08 10.57
N LEU A 216 10.37 -2.21 9.91
CA LEU A 216 11.30 -2.94 9.06
C LEU A 216 11.40 -2.37 7.63
N THR A 217 10.55 -1.41 7.26
CA THR A 217 10.55 -0.87 5.89
C THR A 217 11.69 0.13 5.70
N ARG A 218 11.75 1.19 6.51
CA ARG A 218 12.71 2.28 6.31
C ARG A 218 13.13 2.93 7.62
N GLU A 219 14.33 3.49 7.62
CA GLU A 219 14.88 4.27 8.74
C GLU A 219 14.03 5.49 9.13
N GLN A 220 13.18 6.00 8.23
CA GLN A 220 12.26 7.11 8.52
C GLN A 220 10.94 6.65 9.16
N ALA A 221 10.60 5.35 9.13
CA ALA A 221 9.34 4.83 9.66
C ALA A 221 9.08 5.16 11.16
N PRO A 222 10.10 5.16 12.06
CA PRO A 222 9.92 5.62 13.43
C PRO A 222 9.38 7.05 13.55
N MET A 223 9.73 7.95 12.63
CA MET A 223 9.25 9.34 12.66
C MET A 223 7.74 9.42 12.41
N THR A 224 7.21 8.59 11.51
CA THR A 224 5.76 8.47 11.29
C THR A 224 5.05 8.03 12.55
N LEU A 225 5.57 7.02 13.24
CA LEU A 225 4.99 6.53 14.51
C LEU A 225 5.07 7.58 15.61
N PHE A 226 6.19 8.28 15.71
CA PHE A 226 6.35 9.38 16.66
C PHE A 226 5.30 10.47 16.44
N GLY A 227 5.09 10.92 15.19
CA GLY A 227 4.10 11.94 14.86
C GLY A 227 2.68 11.52 15.24
N VAL A 228 2.31 10.26 14.94
CA VAL A 228 1.00 9.70 15.31
C VAL A 228 0.86 9.63 16.83
N ALA A 229 1.86 9.13 17.55
CA ALA A 229 1.84 9.05 19.00
C ALA A 229 1.72 10.44 19.65
N ALA A 230 2.47 11.43 19.15
CA ALA A 230 2.40 12.81 19.62
C ALA A 230 1.00 13.40 19.42
N ALA A 231 0.37 13.16 18.27
CA ALA A 231 -1.00 13.60 17.99
C ALA A 231 -2.01 12.97 18.96
N PHE A 232 -1.89 11.67 19.27
CA PHE A 232 -2.74 11.00 20.25
C PHE A 232 -2.56 11.56 21.66
N ILE A 233 -1.32 11.81 22.10
CA ILE A 233 -1.05 12.41 23.43
C ILE A 233 -1.65 13.81 23.51
N ALA A 234 -1.52 14.62 22.45
CA ALA A 234 -2.11 15.94 22.39
C ALA A 234 -3.66 15.90 22.43
N ALA A 235 -4.28 14.97 21.69
CA ALA A 235 -5.73 14.81 21.67
C ALA A 235 -6.29 14.31 23.03
N GLY A 236 -5.60 13.37 23.69
CA GLY A 236 -6.00 12.82 24.99
C GLY A 236 -5.88 13.80 26.15
N ARG A 237 -5.04 14.84 26.04
CA ARG A 237 -5.00 15.95 27.02
C ARG A 237 -6.24 16.83 26.94
N ASN A 238 -6.80 17.02 25.74
CA ASN A 238 -7.98 17.87 25.54
C ASN A 238 -9.28 17.25 26.04
N SER A 239 -9.42 15.92 26.05
CA SER A 239 -10.61 15.24 26.57
C SER A 239 -10.65 15.24 28.11
N ARG A 240 -9.50 15.16 28.78
CA ARG A 240 -9.41 15.25 30.25
C ARG A 240 -9.54 16.67 30.79
N ALA A 241 -9.19 17.69 30.01
CA ALA A 241 -9.38 19.10 30.40
C ALA A 241 -10.82 19.62 30.21
N ARG A 242 -11.68 18.83 29.53
CA ARG A 242 -13.10 19.15 29.28
C ARG A 242 -14.08 18.34 30.14
N ALA A 243 -13.57 17.42 30.97
CA ALA A 243 -14.33 16.64 31.93
C ALA A 243 -14.10 17.21 33.34
#